data_AF-A0A4P9XHM4-F1
#
_entry.id   AF-A0A4P9XHM4-F1
#
_cell.length_a   1.000
_cell.length_b   1.000
_cell.length_c   1.000
_cell.angle_alpha   90.00
_cell.angle_beta   90.00
_cell.angle_gamma   90.00
#
_symmetry.space_group_name_H-M   'P 1'
#
loop_
_entity.id
_entity.type
_entity.pdbx_description
1 polymer ?
#
loop_
_entity_poly.entity_id
_entity_poly.type
_entity_poly.pdbx_seq_one_letter_code
_entity_poly.pdbx_strand_id
1 'polypeptide(L)'
;LIAYEPGLTNSGTRLVHVEVDLDAAENHAPVQELDGAYEQGLEVIQLPLRNLLAEIEALQQTRPGIVIDSRLYAYAIGQSYQA
;
A
#
# COMPACT_ATOMS: atom_id res chain seq x y z
N LEU A 1 -9.50 -13.18 -10.39
CA LEU A 1 -8.05 -13.40 -10.17
C LEU A 1 -7.34 -12.35 -11.00
N ILE A 2 -6.53 -11.50 -10.38
CA ILE A 2 -5.71 -10.52 -11.10
C ILE A 2 -4.34 -11.17 -11.29
N ALA A 3 -3.88 -11.32 -12.53
CA ALA A 3 -2.54 -11.84 -12.80
C ALA A 3 -1.49 -10.81 -12.36
N TYR A 4 -0.42 -11.26 -11.71
CA TYR A 4 0.63 -10.37 -11.23
C TYR A 4 1.62 -10.01 -12.35
N GLU A 5 2.25 -11.02 -12.94
CA GLU A 5 3.26 -10.87 -14.00
C GLU A 5 2.97 -11.88 -15.13
N PRO A 6 1.89 -11.67 -15.90
CA PRO A 6 1.53 -12.58 -16.97
C PRO A 6 2.63 -12.56 -18.04
N GLY A 7 3.29 -13.71 -18.25
CA GLY A 7 4.46 -13.84 -19.12
C GLY A 7 5.74 -14.24 -18.39
N LEU A 8 5.78 -14.12 -17.06
CA LEU A 8 6.88 -14.60 -16.21
C LEU A 8 6.44 -15.71 -15.27
N THR A 9 5.30 -15.54 -14.58
CA THR A 9 4.77 -16.50 -13.60
C THR A 9 3.28 -16.76 -13.82
N ASN A 10 2.75 -17.81 -13.17
CA ASN A 10 1.30 -18.06 -13.05
C ASN A 10 0.70 -17.44 -11.76
N SER A 11 1.45 -16.57 -11.08
CA SER A 11 1.03 -15.94 -9.84
C SER A 11 -0.15 -15.01 -10.08
N GLY A 12 -1.10 -15.02 -9.14
CA GLY A 12 -2.22 -14.09 -9.16
C GLY A 12 -2.72 -13.75 -7.77
N THR A 13 -3.49 -12.68 -7.71
CA THR A 13 -3.95 -12.07 -6.45
C THR A 13 -5.45 -11.75 -6.51
N ARG A 14 -5.99 -11.25 -5.39
CA ARG A 14 -7.31 -10.61 -5.28
C ARG A 14 -7.07 -9.21 -4.74
N LEU A 15 -7.67 -8.21 -5.39
CA LEU A 15 -7.75 -6.87 -4.82
C LEU A 15 -8.97 -6.84 -3.89
N VAL A 16 -8.73 -6.60 -2.61
CA VAL A 16 -9.77 -6.49 -1.58
C VAL A 16 -9.74 -5.07 -1.06
N HIS A 17 -10.90 -4.41 -1.06
CA HIS A 17 -11.06 -3.10 -0.44
C HIS A 17 -11.55 -3.30 0.99
N VAL A 18 -10.85 -2.71 1.95
CA VAL A 18 -11.17 -2.76 3.38
C VAL A 18 -11.23 -1.33 3.88
N GLU A 19 -12.36 -0.98 4.51
CA GLU A 19 -12.53 0.30 5.20
C GLU A 19 -12.18 0.09 6.68
N VAL A 20 -11.41 1.01 7.24
CA VAL A 20 -10.99 0.99 8.64
C VAL A 20 -11.59 2.20 9.33
N ASP A 21 -12.43 1.96 10.35
CA ASP A 21 -13.01 3.02 11.17
C ASP A 21 -11.96 3.55 12.16
N LEU A 22 -11.48 4.77 11.92
CA LEU A 22 -10.46 5.39 12.76
C LEU A 22 -11.02 5.96 14.07
N ASP A 23 -12.35 6.07 14.22
CA ASP A 23 -13.01 6.52 15.45
C ASP A 23 -13.28 5.35 16.43
N ALA A 24 -13.13 4.12 15.97
CA ALA A 24 -13.27 2.93 16.80
C ALA A 24 -12.09 2.83 17.78
N ALA A 25 -12.38 2.56 19.05
CA ALA A 25 -11.41 2.61 20.14
C ALA A 25 -10.23 1.63 19.93
N GLU A 26 -10.49 0.49 19.28
CA GLU A 26 -9.48 -0.50 18.92
C GLU A 26 -8.45 -0.01 17.88
N ASN A 27 -8.77 1.02 17.09
CA ASN A 27 -7.95 1.50 15.97
C ASN A 27 -7.14 2.76 16.29
N HIS A 28 -7.23 3.31 17.51
CA HIS A 28 -6.48 4.53 17.89
C HIS A 28 -4.97 4.32 18.03
N ALA A 29 -4.53 3.11 18.41
CA ALA A 29 -3.12 2.78 18.60
C ALA A 29 -2.85 1.30 18.28
N PRO A 30 -3.06 0.88 17.01
CA PRO A 30 -2.93 -0.52 16.64
C PRO A 30 -1.46 -0.95 16.76
N VAL A 31 -1.25 -2.13 17.35
CA VAL A 31 0.06 -2.78 17.41
C VAL A 31 0.05 -3.94 16.42
N GLN A 32 1.05 -3.99 15.55
CA GLN A 32 1.18 -5.06 14.56
C GLN A 32 1.58 -6.36 15.26
N GLU A 33 0.86 -7.43 14.96
CA GLU A 33 1.29 -8.79 15.28
C GLU A 33 2.05 -9.35 14.07
N LEU A 34 3.36 -9.45 14.19
CA LEU A 34 4.24 -9.98 13.14
C LEU A 34 4.55 -11.45 13.42
N ASP A 35 4.46 -12.30 12.41
CA ASP A 35 4.87 -13.71 12.51
C ASP A 35 6.39 -13.83 12.33
N GLY A 36 7.02 -14.83 12.97
CA GLY A 36 8.46 -14.92 13.27
C GLY A 36 9.45 -14.64 12.13
N ALA A 37 9.04 -14.85 10.87
CA ALA A 37 9.86 -14.56 9.68
C ALA A 37 9.95 -13.05 9.32
N TYR A 38 9.06 -12.22 9.87
CA TYR A 38 8.90 -10.80 9.52
C TYR A 38 9.04 -9.85 10.72
N GLU A 39 9.38 -10.37 11.90
CA GLU A 39 9.49 -9.64 13.17
C GLU A 39 10.39 -8.39 13.14
N GLN A 40 11.22 -8.21 12.10
CA GLN A 40 12.20 -7.12 12.01
C GLN A 40 12.12 -6.29 10.73
N GLY A 41 11.13 -6.52 9.85
CA GLY A 41 11.20 -6.00 8.47
C GLY A 41 10.00 -5.21 7.95
N LEU A 42 8.89 -5.14 8.68
CA LEU A 42 7.68 -4.48 8.20
C LEU A 42 7.41 -3.18 8.96
N GLU A 43 7.16 -2.11 8.19
CA GLU A 43 6.81 -0.79 8.68
C GLU A 43 5.47 -0.38 8.04
N VAL A 44 4.56 0.20 8.83
CA VAL A 44 3.33 0.81 8.31
C VAL A 44 3.58 2.27 8.02
N ILE A 45 3.28 2.68 6.79
CA ILE A 45 3.31 4.07 6.35
C ILE A 45 1.88 4.48 6.02
N GLN A 46 1.33 5.41 6.78
CA GLN A 46 0.01 6.00 6.52
C GLN A 46 0.19 7.22 5.62
N LEU A 47 -0.46 7.22 4.46
CA LEU A 47 -0.44 8.33 3.51
C LEU A 47 -1.85 8.87 3.29
N PRO A 48 -2.01 10.19 3.10
CA PRO A 48 -3.28 10.78 2.71
C PRO A 48 -3.80 10.16 1.41
N LEU A 49 -5.08 9.76 1.40
CA LEU A 49 -5.71 9.26 0.17
C LEU A 49 -5.87 10.40 -0.87
N ARG A 50 -6.10 11.62 -0.41
CA ARG A 50 -6.16 12.79 -1.29
C ARG A 50 -4.76 13.10 -1.80
N ASN A 51 -4.61 13.20 -3.13
CA ASN A 51 -3.34 13.42 -3.81
C ASN A 51 -2.32 12.28 -3.58
N LEU A 52 -2.78 11.04 -3.43
CA LEU A 52 -1.94 9.88 -3.13
C LEU A 52 -0.72 9.74 -4.06
N LEU A 53 -0.85 10.08 -5.35
CA LEU A 53 0.25 10.02 -6.31
C LEU A 53 1.43 10.93 -5.91
N ALA A 54 1.13 12.16 -5.50
CA ALA A 54 2.17 13.10 -5.06
C ALA A 54 2.82 12.62 -3.75
N GLU A 55 2.02 12.05 -2.83
CA GLU A 55 2.51 11.53 -1.55
C GLU A 55 3.48 10.34 -1.72
N ILE A 56 3.16 9.38 -2.59
CA ILE A 56 4.05 8.23 -2.85
C ILE A 56 5.33 8.63 -3.61
N GLU A 57 5.27 9.64 -4.49
CA GLU A 57 6.44 10.19 -5.16
C GLU A 57 7.36 10.94 -4.20
N ALA A 58 6.78 11.74 -3.30
CA ALA A 58 7.53 12.41 -2.23
C ALA A 58 8.17 11.39 -1.27
N LEU A 59 7.47 10.30 -0.94
CA LEU A 59 8.03 9.21 -0.14
C LEU A 59 9.26 8.58 -0.81
N GLN A 60 9.18 8.31 -2.11
CA GLN A 60 10.30 7.75 -2.87
C GLN A 60 11.51 8.69 -2.93
N GLN A 61 11.28 10.00 -3.01
CA GLN A 61 12.34 11.02 -3.00
C GLN A 61 13.01 11.15 -1.62
N THR A 62 12.24 11.00 -0.54
CA THR A 62 12.72 11.22 0.83
C THR A 62 13.31 9.98 1.49
N ARG A 63 13.01 8.78 0.97
CA ARG A 63 13.48 7.50 1.52
C ARG A 63 14.30 6.72 0.48
N PRO A 64 15.63 6.83 0.51
CA PRO A 64 16.51 6.13 -0.42
C PRO A 64 16.28 4.62 -0.42
N GLY A 65 16.19 4.02 -1.61
CA GLY A 65 16.06 2.58 -1.78
C GLY A 65 14.64 2.03 -1.69
N ILE A 66 13.62 2.87 -1.45
CA ILE A 66 12.22 2.45 -1.56
C ILE A 66 11.81 2.32 -3.02
N VAL A 67 11.13 1.23 -3.34
CA VAL A 67 10.48 0.98 -4.63
C VAL A 67 8.98 0.87 -4.40
N ILE A 68 8.21 1.65 -5.15
CA ILE A 68 6.75 1.65 -5.06
C ILE A 68 6.18 0.48 -5.89
N ASP A 69 5.28 -0.31 -5.29
CA ASP A 69 4.57 -1.39 -6.00
C ASP A 69 3.78 -0.82 -7.19
N SER A 70 3.88 -1.48 -8.34
CA SER A 70 3.26 -1.01 -9.59
C SER A 70 1.74 -0.87 -9.49
N ARG A 71 1.07 -1.69 -8.68
CA ARG A 71 -0.39 -1.63 -8.47
C ARG A 71 -0.78 -0.46 -7.59
N LEU A 72 0.03 -0.12 -6.57
CA LEU A 72 -0.17 1.08 -5.76
C LEU A 72 -0.01 2.34 -6.62
N TYR A 73 1.05 2.38 -7.45
CA TYR A 73 1.27 3.50 -8.37
C TYR A 73 0.14 3.63 -9.41
N ALA A 74 -0.30 2.52 -10.01
CA ALA A 74 -1.42 2.50 -10.94
C ALA A 74 -2.75 2.92 -10.29
N TYR A 75 -3.00 2.51 -9.04
CA TYR A 75 -4.17 2.94 -8.27
C TYR A 75 -4.15 4.45 -8.03
N ALA A 76 -3.01 5.00 -7.60
CA ALA A 76 -2.86 6.44 -7.36
C ALA A 76 -3.03 7.29 -8.63
N ILE A 77 -2.48 6.83 -9.77
CA ILE A 77 -2.72 7.44 -11.07
C ILE A 77 -4.21 7.39 -11.43
N GLY A 78 -4.86 6.23 -11.31
CA GLY A 78 -6.27 6.07 -11.61
C GLY A 78 -7.13 7.05 -10.82
N GLN A 79 -6.84 7.21 -9.53
CA GLN A 79 -7.51 8.16 -8.66
C GLN A 79 -7.30 9.62 -9.10
N SER A 80 -6.12 10.00 -9.60
CA SER A 80 -5.86 11.37 -10.06
C SER A 80 -6.73 11.81 -11.25
N TYR A 81 -7.32 10.86 -11.98
CA TYR A 81 -8.24 11.13 -13.09
C TYR A 81 -9.70 11.25 -12.68
N GLN A 82 -10.05 10.92 -11.43
CA GLN A 82 -11.43 10.94 -10.92
C GLN A 82 -11.84 12.31 -10.35
N ALA A 83 -11.32 13.40 -10.93
CA ALA A 83 -11.62 14.78 -10.53
C ALA A 83 -13.12 15.10 -10.56
#